data_AF-A0A382YDN2-F1
#
_entry.id   AF-A0A382YDN2-F1
#
_cell.length_a   1.000
_cell.length_b   1.000
_cell.length_c   1.000
_cell.angle_alpha   90.00
_cell.angle_beta   90.00
_cell.angle_gamma   90.00
#
_symmetry.space_group_name_H-M   'P 1'
#
loop_
_entity.id
_entity.type
_entity.pdbx_description
1 polymer ?
#
loop_
_entity_poly.entity_id
_entity_poly.type
_entity_poly.pdbx_seq_one_letter_code
_entity_poly.pdbx_strand_id
1 'polypeptide(L)'
;EDQKLIEYLPESSREHEVIGKWLSLMEDKEKGLIPIDKNKDINLCGDLELDNEVASILLDTVKTRLPNFHCRHKDGTEVHGRSIQGLKQRKIQLFPLHLFSINWALTAPGLDWPETYLVTYVPGHNVRIVTASQDSDDCWGCTDLAIGFCKPHRSPEFGVKKVFRSWWSQLPNAMHPWAVFTSAGLIDEDRAEKWCGDIYGSRDKYIDYC
;
A
#
# COMPACT_ATOMS: atom_id res chain seq x y z
N GLU A 1 0.75 -21.31 36.26
CA GLU A 1 1.88 -21.11 35.34
C GLU A 1 1.54 -19.93 34.45
N ASP A 2 1.99 -18.75 34.89
CA ASP A 2 1.67 -17.49 34.25
C ASP A 2 2.33 -17.39 32.87
N GLN A 3 1.50 -17.19 31.85
CA GLN A 3 1.91 -16.72 30.53
C GLN A 3 2.60 -15.36 30.70
N LYS A 4 3.92 -15.38 30.89
CA LYS A 4 4.75 -14.20 30.62
C LYS A 4 4.62 -13.90 29.13
N LEU A 5 3.73 -12.97 28.80
CA LEU A 5 3.79 -12.19 27.57
C LEU A 5 5.22 -11.68 27.45
N ILE A 6 5.93 -12.22 26.46
CA ILE A 6 7.26 -11.75 26.09
C ILE A 6 7.06 -10.29 25.69
N GLU A 7 7.60 -9.36 26.48
CA GLU A 7 7.75 -7.96 26.08
C GLU A 7 8.66 -7.94 24.85
N TYR A 8 8.04 -7.98 23.68
CA TYR A 8 8.70 -7.78 22.41
C TYR A 8 8.95 -6.29 22.25
N LEU A 9 10.23 -5.89 22.24
CA LEU A 9 10.65 -4.59 21.73
C LEU A 9 11.24 -4.79 20.32
N PRO A 10 10.49 -4.52 19.24
CA PRO A 10 10.99 -4.64 17.88
C PRO A 10 11.26 -3.26 17.25
N GLU A 11 12.09 -3.28 16.21
CA GLU A 11 12.48 -2.12 15.38
C GLU A 11 13.41 -1.11 16.07
N SER A 12 14.12 -0.28 15.30
CA SER A 12 14.87 0.82 15.93
C SER A 12 13.86 1.72 16.66
N SER A 13 14.18 2.29 17.81
CA SER A 13 13.23 3.06 18.64
C SER A 13 12.41 4.07 17.81
N ARG A 14 13.06 4.69 16.82
CA ARG A 14 12.44 5.61 15.87
C ARG A 14 11.42 4.94 14.94
N GLU A 15 11.73 3.78 14.36
CA GLU A 15 10.80 3.09 13.44
C GLU A 15 9.52 2.68 14.19
N HIS A 16 9.67 2.18 15.42
CA HIS A 16 8.53 1.84 16.26
C HIS A 16 7.66 3.06 16.61
N GLU A 17 8.28 4.20 16.93
CA GLU A 17 7.60 5.48 17.18
C GLU A 17 6.86 5.98 15.94
N VAL A 18 7.49 5.92 14.76
CA VAL A 18 6.88 6.33 13.47
C VAL A 18 5.64 5.50 13.17
N ILE A 19 5.74 4.17 13.28
CA ILE A 19 4.58 3.28 13.07
C ILE A 19 3.50 3.55 14.12
N GLY A 20 3.87 3.76 15.39
CA GLY A 20 2.91 4.07 16.45
C GLY A 20 2.16 5.37 16.20
N LYS A 21 2.86 6.42 15.76
CA LYS A 21 2.26 7.70 15.37
C LYS A 21 1.26 7.52 14.22
N TRP A 22 1.66 6.75 13.19
CA TRP A 22 0.81 6.45 12.05
C TRP A 22 -0.45 5.67 12.44
N LEU A 23 -0.32 4.66 13.33
CA LEU A 23 -1.47 3.89 13.83
C LEU A 23 -2.45 4.75 14.61
N SER A 24 -1.96 5.63 15.48
CA SER A 24 -2.82 6.56 16.24
C SER A 24 -3.63 7.46 15.30
N LEU A 25 -2.99 7.99 14.26
CA LEU A 25 -3.66 8.82 13.24
C LEU A 25 -4.76 8.02 12.53
N MET A 26 -4.46 6.77 12.17
CA MET A 26 -5.42 5.91 11.48
C MET A 26 -6.61 5.52 12.36
N GLU A 27 -6.40 5.26 13.65
CA GLU A 27 -7.49 5.02 14.59
C GLU A 27 -8.40 6.23 14.76
N ASP A 28 -7.82 7.43 14.88
CA ASP A 28 -8.58 8.67 14.99
C ASP A 28 -9.41 8.93 13.74
N LYS A 29 -8.88 8.58 12.55
CA LYS A 29 -9.62 8.61 11.30
C LYS A 29 -10.79 7.62 11.29
N GLU A 30 -10.57 6.38 11.72
CA GLU A 30 -11.66 5.38 11.82
C GLU A 30 -12.78 5.83 12.78
N LYS A 31 -12.44 6.59 13.82
CA LYS A 31 -13.39 7.18 14.78
C LYS A 31 -14.05 8.47 14.26
N GLY A 32 -13.66 8.97 13.09
CA GLY A 32 -14.16 10.23 12.53
C GLY A 32 -13.72 11.48 13.30
N LEU A 33 -12.62 11.37 14.06
CA LEU A 33 -12.09 12.46 14.89
C LEU A 33 -11.22 13.44 14.08
N ILE A 34 -10.76 13.02 12.90
CA ILE A 34 -10.02 13.87 11.96
C ILE A 34 -11.03 14.52 11.00
N PRO A 35 -11.10 15.88 10.96
CA PRO A 35 -11.94 16.58 9.99
C PRO A 35 -11.55 16.20 8.57
N ILE A 36 -12.55 15.84 7.75
CA ILE A 36 -12.36 15.70 6.31
C ILE A 36 -12.04 17.09 5.75
N ASP A 37 -10.82 17.29 5.28
CA ASP A 37 -10.44 18.50 4.56
C ASP A 37 -11.15 18.49 3.20
N LYS A 38 -12.24 19.25 3.10
CA LYS A 38 -13.04 19.36 1.86
C LYS A 38 -12.30 20.07 0.73
N ASN A 39 -11.16 20.72 1.01
CA ASN A 39 -10.34 21.38 0.00
C ASN A 39 -9.26 20.44 -0.56
N LYS A 40 -9.06 19.26 0.05
CA LYS A 40 -8.22 18.21 -0.51
C LYS A 40 -9.13 17.18 -1.17
N ASP A 41 -8.97 17.04 -2.48
CA ASP A 41 -9.63 16.00 -3.28
C ASP A 41 -9.24 14.58 -2.82
N ILE A 42 -8.27 14.45 -1.92
CA ILE A 42 -7.74 13.16 -1.51
C ILE A 42 -7.88 12.98 -0.01
N ASN A 43 -8.75 12.04 0.38
CA ASN A 43 -8.85 11.50 1.73
C ASN A 43 -7.73 10.49 2.01
N LEU A 44 -6.47 10.91 1.84
CA LEU A 44 -5.29 10.13 2.25
C LEU A 44 -5.37 9.79 3.75
N CYS A 45 -4.57 8.83 4.19
CA CYS A 45 -4.46 8.43 5.60
C CYS A 45 -4.09 9.61 6.54
N GLY A 46 -3.69 10.75 5.98
CA GLY A 46 -3.76 12.07 6.62
C GLY A 46 -2.44 12.83 6.49
N ASP A 47 -1.36 12.08 6.27
CA ASP A 47 0.01 12.53 6.17
C ASP A 47 0.77 11.63 5.18
N LEU A 48 0.92 12.08 3.93
CA LEU A 48 1.62 11.34 2.87
C LEU A 48 3.06 11.01 3.23
N GLU A 49 3.74 11.92 3.94
CA GLU A 49 5.12 11.72 4.37
C GLU A 49 5.17 10.57 5.38
N LEU A 50 4.23 10.55 6.32
CA LEU A 50 4.13 9.48 7.31
C LEU A 50 3.72 8.14 6.67
N ASP A 51 2.79 8.15 5.72
CA ASP A 51 2.39 6.97 4.95
C ASP A 51 3.57 6.37 4.19
N ASN A 52 4.37 7.23 3.54
CA ASN A 52 5.56 6.82 2.81
C ASN A 52 6.69 6.35 3.73
N GLU A 53 6.89 7.01 4.87
CA GLU A 53 7.92 6.61 5.84
C GLU A 53 7.63 5.22 6.40
N VAL A 54 6.37 4.97 6.79
CA VAL A 54 5.93 3.63 7.24
C VAL A 54 6.10 2.60 6.12
N ALA A 55 5.65 2.89 4.90
CA ALA A 55 5.81 1.96 3.77
C ALA A 55 7.29 1.64 3.51
N SER A 56 8.16 2.65 3.56
CA SER A 56 9.61 2.51 3.40
C SER A 56 10.27 1.64 4.46
N ILE A 57 9.75 1.63 5.70
CA ILE A 57 10.19 0.71 6.75
C ILE A 57 9.76 -0.73 6.42
N LEU A 58 8.48 -0.92 6.08
CA LEU A 58 7.86 -2.24 5.88
C LEU A 58 8.36 -2.96 4.63
N LEU A 59 8.66 -2.22 3.56
CA LEU A 59 8.98 -2.76 2.23
C LEU A 59 10.48 -2.91 1.97
N ASP A 60 11.32 -2.58 2.95
CA ASP A 60 12.77 -2.54 2.80
C ASP A 60 13.38 -3.85 2.24
N THR A 61 12.81 -5.01 2.58
CA THR A 61 13.30 -6.33 2.11
C THR A 61 12.93 -6.66 0.67
N VAL A 62 11.94 -5.99 0.08
CA VAL A 62 11.39 -6.35 -1.22
C VAL A 62 11.50 -5.22 -2.23
N LYS A 63 12.15 -4.09 -1.90
CA LYS A 63 12.29 -2.92 -2.79
C LYS A 63 12.74 -3.24 -4.21
N THR A 64 13.60 -4.23 -4.40
CA THR A 64 14.11 -4.64 -5.72
C THR A 64 13.11 -5.45 -6.56
N ARG A 65 11.99 -5.86 -5.97
CA ARG A 65 10.92 -6.65 -6.61
C ARG A 65 9.64 -5.84 -6.79
N LEU A 66 9.59 -4.62 -6.27
CA LEU A 66 8.45 -3.73 -6.41
C LEU A 66 8.47 -3.06 -7.79
N PRO A 67 7.31 -2.58 -8.28
CA PRO A 67 7.25 -1.85 -9.53
C PRO A 67 8.25 -0.68 -9.51
N ASN A 68 8.92 -0.48 -10.65
CA ASN A 68 9.90 0.57 -10.84
C ASN A 68 9.88 1.01 -12.30
N PHE A 69 9.45 2.25 -12.53
CA PHE A 69 9.49 2.87 -13.82
C PHE A 69 10.95 3.04 -14.24
N HIS A 70 11.26 2.75 -15.50
CA HIS A 70 12.60 2.90 -16.03
C HIS A 70 12.53 3.47 -17.44
N CYS A 71 13.08 4.68 -17.61
CA CYS A 71 13.26 5.27 -18.93
C CYS A 71 14.72 5.66 -19.15
N ARG A 72 15.17 5.54 -20.40
CA ARG A 72 16.47 6.02 -20.84
C ARG A 72 16.27 7.10 -21.89
N HIS A 73 16.76 8.29 -21.59
CA HIS A 73 16.77 9.41 -22.52
C HIS A 73 17.80 9.21 -23.64
N LYS A 74 17.64 9.94 -24.74
CA LYS A 74 18.52 9.84 -25.93
C LYS A 74 19.98 10.24 -25.64
N ASP A 75 20.21 11.05 -24.62
CA ASP A 75 21.53 11.47 -24.14
C ASP A 75 22.22 10.41 -23.24
N GLY A 76 21.53 9.30 -22.96
CA GLY A 76 22.02 8.22 -22.09
C GLY A 76 21.64 8.38 -20.62
N THR A 77 20.94 9.45 -20.24
CA THR A 77 20.44 9.63 -18.88
C THR A 77 19.36 8.59 -18.56
N GLU A 78 19.49 7.90 -17.43
CA GLU A 78 18.49 6.96 -16.94
C GLU A 78 17.67 7.59 -15.81
N VAL A 79 16.35 7.46 -15.89
CA VAL A 79 15.42 7.88 -14.85
C VAL A 79 14.73 6.63 -14.32
N HIS A 80 14.71 6.53 -12.99
CA HIS A 80 14.10 5.44 -12.24
C HIS A 80 13.03 6.03 -11.33
N GLY A 81 11.86 5.41 -11.27
CA GLY A 81 10.80 5.85 -10.34
C GLY A 81 11.15 5.57 -8.87
N ARG A 82 12.09 4.65 -8.62
CA ARG A 82 12.50 4.24 -7.27
C ARG A 82 14.00 4.27 -7.08
N SER A 83 14.44 4.85 -5.96
CA SER A 83 15.83 4.72 -5.49
C SER A 83 16.02 3.40 -4.74
N ILE A 84 16.86 2.52 -5.29
CA ILE A 84 17.24 1.27 -4.63
C ILE A 84 18.43 1.54 -3.71
N GLN A 85 18.14 1.61 -2.42
CA GLN A 85 19.15 1.66 -1.36
C GLN A 85 19.47 0.25 -0.85
N GLY A 86 20.62 0.08 -0.20
CA GLY A 86 20.96 -1.19 0.45
C GLY A 86 19.99 -1.52 1.59
N LEU A 87 19.82 -2.82 1.85
CA LEU A 87 18.97 -3.32 2.95
C LEU A 87 19.43 -2.72 4.29
N LYS A 88 18.50 -2.15 5.06
CA LYS A 88 18.84 -1.60 6.37
C LYS A 88 19.12 -2.74 7.34
N GLN A 89 20.22 -2.64 8.10
CA GLN A 89 20.53 -3.60 9.15
C GLN A 89 19.61 -3.40 10.35
N ARG A 90 18.78 -4.41 10.64
CA ARG A 90 17.84 -4.41 11.78
C ARG A 90 18.03 -5.64 12.65
N LYS A 91 17.64 -5.52 13.92
CA LYS A 91 17.56 -6.67 14.83
C LYS A 91 16.46 -7.66 14.42
N ILE A 92 15.35 -7.13 13.89
CA ILE A 92 14.23 -7.90 13.35
C ILE A 92 13.97 -7.40 11.95
N GLN A 93 13.98 -8.31 10.99
CA GLN A 93 13.64 -7.99 9.62
C GLN A 93 12.14 -8.22 9.39
N LEU A 94 11.49 -7.24 8.76
CA LEU A 94 10.09 -7.33 8.37
C LEU A 94 9.98 -8.01 6.99
N PHE A 95 9.04 -8.94 6.89
CA PHE A 95 8.81 -9.72 5.67
C PHE A 95 7.40 -9.45 5.14
N PRO A 96 7.24 -8.51 4.20
CA PRO A 96 5.98 -8.27 3.54
C PRO A 96 5.57 -9.49 2.70
N LEU A 97 4.31 -9.87 2.81
CA LEU A 97 3.69 -10.92 2.01
C LEU A 97 2.93 -10.28 0.85
N HIS A 98 3.17 -10.76 -0.36
CA HIS A 98 2.47 -10.29 -1.55
C HIS A 98 1.00 -10.70 -1.49
N LEU A 99 0.10 -9.73 -1.62
CA LEU A 99 -1.34 -9.96 -1.67
C LEU A 99 -1.75 -10.26 -3.12
N PHE A 100 -1.56 -9.29 -4.00
CA PHE A 100 -1.78 -9.36 -5.44
C PHE A 100 -1.24 -8.08 -6.10
N SER A 101 -1.17 -8.06 -7.43
CA SER A 101 -0.82 -6.89 -8.23
C SER A 101 -1.87 -6.65 -9.30
N ILE A 102 -2.08 -5.38 -9.61
CA ILE A 102 -2.98 -4.90 -10.65
C ILE A 102 -2.23 -3.92 -11.55
N ASN A 103 -2.85 -3.55 -12.65
CA ASN A 103 -2.50 -2.38 -13.42
C ASN A 103 -3.73 -1.49 -13.54
N TRP A 104 -3.60 -0.23 -13.11
CA TRP A 104 -4.70 0.73 -13.15
C TRP A 104 -5.11 1.06 -14.58
N ALA A 105 -4.16 1.15 -15.50
CA ALA A 105 -4.43 1.53 -16.88
C ALA A 105 -3.45 0.90 -17.87
N LEU A 106 -3.99 0.44 -19.00
CA LEU A 106 -3.23 -0.02 -20.17
C LEU A 106 -3.26 1.09 -21.22
N THR A 107 -2.64 2.24 -20.91
CA THR A 107 -2.85 3.46 -21.71
C THR A 107 -2.14 3.41 -23.07
N ALA A 108 -0.96 2.78 -23.14
CA ALA A 108 -0.22 2.49 -24.38
C ALA A 108 0.88 1.46 -24.09
N PRO A 109 1.49 0.83 -25.12
CA PRO A 109 2.67 -0.03 -24.91
C PRO A 109 3.79 0.72 -24.17
N GLY A 110 4.10 0.30 -22.94
CA GLY A 110 5.10 0.92 -22.08
C GLY A 110 4.62 2.11 -21.24
N LEU A 111 3.31 2.39 -21.24
CA LEU A 111 2.64 3.33 -20.32
C LEU A 111 1.60 2.56 -19.49
N ASP A 112 2.12 1.77 -18.58
CA ASP A 112 1.38 0.99 -17.59
C ASP A 112 1.40 1.73 -16.25
N TRP A 113 0.35 1.57 -15.44
CA TRP A 113 0.26 2.11 -14.08
C TRP A 113 0.14 0.95 -13.08
N PRO A 114 1.19 0.12 -12.94
CA PRO A 114 1.17 -1.06 -12.08
C PRO A 114 1.10 -0.66 -10.61
N GLU A 115 0.28 -1.37 -9.84
CA GLU A 115 0.24 -1.25 -8.39
C GLU A 115 0.32 -2.63 -7.74
N THR A 116 1.25 -2.79 -6.80
CA THR A 116 1.46 -4.02 -6.05
C THR A 116 1.06 -3.83 -4.61
N TYR A 117 0.26 -4.76 -4.08
CA TYR A 117 -0.18 -4.74 -2.70
C TYR A 117 0.54 -5.80 -1.87
N LEU A 118 0.99 -5.38 -0.68
CA LEU A 118 1.65 -6.26 0.27
C LEU A 118 1.06 -6.08 1.66
N VAL A 119 1.18 -7.11 2.49
CA VAL A 119 0.80 -7.09 3.90
C VAL A 119 1.97 -7.49 4.78
N THR A 120 2.25 -6.69 5.81
CA THR A 120 3.35 -6.93 6.75
C THR A 120 2.81 -7.02 8.17
N TYR A 121 3.18 -8.09 8.89
CA TYR A 121 2.93 -8.17 10.32
C TYR A 121 3.97 -7.35 11.08
N VAL A 122 3.51 -6.45 11.95
CA VAL A 122 4.36 -5.60 12.78
C VAL A 122 4.24 -6.08 14.24
N PRO A 123 5.24 -6.83 14.75
CA PRO A 123 5.12 -7.47 16.06
C PRO A 123 4.95 -6.49 17.23
N GLY A 124 5.58 -5.30 17.14
CA GLY A 124 5.59 -4.33 18.25
C GLY A 124 4.24 -3.69 18.51
N HIS A 125 3.40 -3.63 17.48
CA HIS A 125 2.07 -3.03 17.54
C HIS A 125 0.96 -4.10 17.45
N ASN A 126 1.33 -5.37 17.23
CA ASN A 126 0.42 -6.49 17.05
C ASN A 126 -0.68 -6.19 16.01
N VAL A 127 -0.27 -5.70 14.84
CA VAL A 127 -1.14 -5.37 13.70
C VAL A 127 -0.55 -5.86 12.38
N ARG A 128 -1.39 -5.94 11.35
CA ARG A 128 -0.94 -6.07 9.97
C ARG A 128 -1.19 -4.78 9.22
N ILE A 129 -0.15 -4.26 8.58
CA ILE A 129 -0.23 -3.07 7.76
C ILE A 129 -0.19 -3.50 6.29
N VAL A 130 -1.08 -2.92 5.49
CA VAL A 130 -1.17 -3.11 4.05
C VAL A 130 -0.53 -1.90 3.38
N THR A 131 0.30 -2.17 2.36
CA THR A 131 0.97 -1.14 1.57
C THR A 131 0.56 -1.24 0.10
N ALA A 132 0.50 -0.11 -0.58
CA ALA A 132 0.42 -0.01 -2.03
C ALA A 132 1.76 0.53 -2.57
N SER A 133 2.26 -0.12 -3.63
CA SER A 133 3.51 0.25 -4.29
C SER A 133 3.28 0.44 -5.78
N GLN A 134 3.53 1.65 -6.25
CA GLN A 134 3.50 2.07 -7.66
C GLN A 134 4.92 2.12 -8.22
N ASP A 135 5.00 2.25 -9.55
CA ASP A 135 6.27 2.30 -10.29
C ASP A 135 6.85 3.71 -10.43
N SER A 136 6.03 4.76 -10.35
CA SER A 136 6.43 6.17 -10.32
C SER A 136 5.81 6.93 -9.14
N ASP A 137 6.30 8.15 -8.91
CA ASP A 137 5.79 9.10 -7.92
C ASP A 137 4.73 10.06 -8.48
N ASP A 138 4.30 9.88 -9.73
CA ASP A 138 3.43 10.82 -10.44
C ASP A 138 2.07 11.05 -9.75
N CYS A 139 1.52 10.01 -9.11
CA CYS A 139 0.19 10.06 -8.50
C CYS A 139 0.22 10.71 -7.10
N TRP A 140 1.24 10.39 -6.29
CA TRP A 140 1.26 10.71 -4.86
C TRP A 140 2.48 11.52 -4.39
N GLY A 141 3.41 11.83 -5.28
CA GLY A 141 4.74 12.37 -4.92
C GLY A 141 5.66 11.34 -4.26
N CYS A 142 5.24 10.07 -4.18
CA CYS A 142 6.04 8.95 -3.71
C CYS A 142 5.53 7.63 -4.30
N THR A 143 6.39 6.60 -4.33
CA THR A 143 6.08 5.30 -4.94
C THR A 143 5.43 4.30 -4.00
N ASP A 144 5.60 4.46 -2.69
CA ASP A 144 5.15 3.50 -1.68
C ASP A 144 4.32 4.18 -0.60
N LEU A 145 3.16 3.62 -0.28
CA LEU A 145 2.25 4.16 0.74
C LEU A 145 1.73 3.05 1.65
N ALA A 146 1.65 3.34 2.96
CA ALA A 146 0.90 2.55 3.92
C ALA A 146 -0.57 2.96 3.83
N ILE A 147 -1.44 2.04 3.38
CA ILE A 147 -2.81 2.37 2.98
C ILE A 147 -3.86 1.99 4.02
N GLY A 148 -3.46 1.18 5.02
CA GLY A 148 -4.33 0.83 6.15
C GLY A 148 -3.83 -0.39 6.92
N PHE A 149 -4.53 -0.70 8.00
CA PHE A 149 -4.15 -1.78 8.89
C PHE A 149 -5.34 -2.66 9.28
N CYS A 150 -5.05 -3.85 9.79
CA CYS A 150 -6.04 -4.75 10.33
C CYS A 150 -5.45 -5.56 11.50
N LYS A 151 -6.34 -6.19 12.28
CA LYS A 151 -5.94 -7.07 13.38
C LYS A 151 -5.21 -8.31 12.83
N PRO A 152 -4.25 -8.86 13.57
CA PRO A 152 -3.56 -10.08 13.17
C PRO A 152 -4.50 -11.27 13.37
N HIS A 153 -5.03 -11.77 12.25
CA HIS A 153 -5.80 -13.01 12.20
C HIS A 153 -4.92 -14.21 11.85
N ARG A 154 -5.44 -15.45 11.92
CA ARG A 154 -4.68 -16.64 11.55
C ARG A 154 -4.18 -16.59 10.09
N SER A 155 -5.02 -16.12 9.17
CA SER A 155 -4.65 -15.92 7.76
C SER A 155 -4.28 -14.45 7.50
N PRO A 156 -3.14 -14.15 6.83
CA PRO A 156 -2.69 -12.78 6.60
C PRO A 156 -3.62 -11.92 5.75
N GLU A 157 -4.34 -12.53 4.81
CA GLU A 157 -5.30 -11.87 3.91
C GLU A 157 -6.65 -11.57 4.57
N PHE A 158 -6.89 -12.01 5.80
CA PHE A 158 -8.16 -11.74 6.48
C PHE A 158 -8.18 -10.30 7.03
N GLY A 159 -9.24 -9.55 6.70
CA GLY A 159 -9.44 -8.17 7.16
C GLY A 159 -8.97 -7.09 6.18
N VAL A 160 -8.12 -7.45 5.20
CA VAL A 160 -7.56 -6.48 4.24
C VAL A 160 -8.61 -5.89 3.29
N LYS A 161 -9.76 -6.55 3.07
CA LYS A 161 -10.86 -6.04 2.24
C LYS A 161 -11.34 -4.65 2.69
N LYS A 162 -11.39 -4.38 4.00
CA LYS A 162 -11.78 -3.07 4.52
C LYS A 162 -10.79 -1.99 4.09
N VAL A 163 -9.49 -2.33 4.08
CA VAL A 163 -8.41 -1.45 3.63
C VAL A 163 -8.57 -1.15 2.14
N PHE A 164 -8.77 -2.17 1.29
CA PHE A 164 -8.99 -1.97 -0.14
C PHE A 164 -10.21 -1.12 -0.45
N ARG A 165 -11.33 -1.35 0.24
CA ARG A 165 -12.50 -0.48 0.10
C ARG A 165 -12.18 0.97 0.43
N SER A 166 -11.39 1.23 1.47
CA SER A 166 -10.97 2.61 1.79
C SER A 166 -10.00 3.18 0.75
N TRP A 167 -9.07 2.38 0.25
CA TRP A 167 -8.02 2.79 -0.70
C TRP A 167 -8.58 3.07 -2.09
N TRP A 168 -9.37 2.15 -2.63
CA TRP A 168 -9.97 2.25 -3.97
C TRP A 168 -11.08 3.29 -4.07
N SER A 169 -11.71 3.67 -2.95
CA SER A 169 -12.69 4.75 -2.92
C SER A 169 -12.09 6.16 -2.84
N GLN A 170 -10.76 6.33 -2.82
CA GLN A 170 -10.13 7.66 -2.89
C GLN A 170 -10.25 8.26 -4.29
N LEU A 171 -10.41 9.59 -4.43
CA LEU A 171 -10.77 10.21 -5.72
C LEU A 171 -9.89 9.80 -6.92
N PRO A 172 -8.54 9.76 -6.83
CA PRO A 172 -7.72 9.30 -7.96
C PRO A 172 -8.02 7.86 -8.39
N ASN A 173 -8.39 7.00 -7.43
CA ASN A 173 -8.72 5.60 -7.66
C ASN A 173 -10.22 5.40 -7.97
N ALA A 174 -11.09 6.30 -7.52
CA ALA A 174 -12.54 6.17 -7.60
C ALA A 174 -13.10 6.50 -8.98
N MET A 175 -12.29 7.07 -9.87
CA MET A 175 -12.70 7.46 -11.23
C MET A 175 -13.09 6.25 -12.09
N HIS A 176 -12.39 5.13 -11.94
CA HIS A 176 -12.64 3.88 -12.67
C HIS A 176 -12.00 2.68 -11.94
N PRO A 177 -12.54 1.46 -12.09
CA PRO A 177 -11.88 0.25 -11.64
C PRO A 177 -10.56 0.05 -12.38
N TRP A 178 -9.60 -0.63 -11.75
CA TRP A 178 -8.33 -1.00 -12.37
C TRP A 178 -8.52 -1.86 -13.65
N ALA A 179 -7.66 -1.66 -14.64
CA ALA A 179 -7.80 -2.27 -15.95
C ALA A 179 -7.61 -3.79 -15.95
N VAL A 180 -6.54 -4.29 -15.32
CA VAL A 180 -6.20 -5.72 -15.38
C VAL A 180 -5.52 -6.21 -14.11
N PHE A 181 -5.81 -7.46 -13.75
CA PHE A 181 -5.10 -8.20 -12.72
C PHE A 181 -3.79 -8.77 -13.29
N THR A 182 -2.66 -8.52 -12.63
CA THR A 182 -1.34 -8.86 -13.22
C THR A 182 -0.64 -10.01 -12.51
N SER A 183 -0.84 -10.18 -11.21
CA SER A 183 -0.16 -11.23 -10.44
C SER A 183 -0.91 -11.60 -9.17
N ALA A 184 -1.00 -12.89 -8.89
CA ALA A 184 -1.60 -13.43 -7.68
C ALA A 184 -0.57 -13.67 -6.58
N GLY A 185 -0.97 -13.41 -5.34
CA GLY A 185 -0.23 -13.73 -4.13
C GLY A 185 -1.12 -14.54 -3.17
N LEU A 186 -1.39 -13.98 -1.99
CA LEU A 186 -2.37 -14.54 -1.05
C LEU A 186 -3.84 -14.37 -1.50
N ILE A 187 -4.08 -13.51 -2.49
CA ILE A 187 -5.39 -13.24 -3.07
C ILE A 187 -5.32 -13.57 -4.56
N ASP A 188 -6.29 -14.38 -5.00
CA ASP A 188 -6.49 -14.74 -6.40
C ASP A 188 -7.30 -13.67 -7.16
N GLU A 189 -7.26 -13.77 -8.49
CA GLU A 189 -7.96 -12.86 -9.41
C GLU A 189 -9.46 -12.83 -9.14
N ASP A 190 -10.11 -13.99 -9.00
CA ASP A 190 -11.55 -14.10 -8.74
C ASP A 190 -11.99 -13.31 -7.49
N ARG A 191 -11.21 -13.40 -6.41
CA ARG A 191 -11.48 -12.67 -5.18
C ARG A 191 -11.23 -11.18 -5.33
N ALA A 192 -10.17 -10.78 -6.05
CA ALA A 192 -9.87 -9.38 -6.32
C ALA A 192 -10.95 -8.73 -7.19
N GLU A 193 -11.39 -9.40 -8.27
CA GLU A 193 -12.48 -8.95 -9.14
C GLU A 193 -13.80 -8.83 -8.39
N LYS A 194 -14.11 -9.79 -7.50
CA LYS A 194 -15.29 -9.68 -6.64
C LYS A 194 -15.25 -8.43 -5.76
N TRP A 195 -14.08 -8.10 -5.19
CA TRP A 195 -13.95 -6.88 -4.38
C TRP A 195 -14.07 -5.63 -5.23
N CYS A 196 -13.52 -5.64 -6.44
CA CYS A 196 -13.66 -4.56 -7.41
C CYS A 196 -15.14 -4.29 -7.72
N GLY A 197 -15.90 -5.34 -8.08
CA GLY A 197 -17.34 -5.24 -8.33
C GLY A 197 -18.15 -4.78 -7.12
N ASP A 198 -17.78 -5.21 -5.90
CA ASP A 198 -18.43 -4.74 -4.67
C ASP A 198 -18.21 -3.23 -4.40
N ILE A 199 -17.09 -2.66 -4.88
CA ILE A 199 -16.69 -1.26 -4.61
C ILE A 199 -17.15 -0.32 -5.72
N TYR A 200 -16.91 -0.68 -6.98
CA TYR A 200 -17.21 0.15 -8.16
C TYR A 200 -18.56 -0.20 -8.82
N GLY A 201 -19.11 -1.39 -8.55
CA GLY A 201 -20.26 -1.91 -9.30
C GLY A 201 -19.87 -2.43 -10.68
N SER A 202 -20.80 -2.41 -11.64
CA SER A 202 -20.49 -2.87 -13.01
C SER A 202 -19.47 -1.94 -13.69
N ARG A 203 -18.45 -2.55 -14.31
CA ARG A 203 -17.44 -1.87 -15.14
C ARG A 203 -18.09 -1.13 -16.32
N ASP A 204 -19.27 -1.57 -16.78
CA ASP A 204 -20.00 -0.95 -17.89
C ASP A 204 -20.32 0.54 -17.66
N LYS A 205 -20.42 0.95 -16.38
CA LYS A 205 -20.64 2.36 -16.01
C LYS A 205 -19.48 3.28 -16.39
N TYR A 206 -18.33 2.72 -16.69
CA TYR A 206 -17.07 3.42 -16.89
C TYR A 206 -16.57 3.35 -18.34
N ILE A 207 -17.32 2.71 -19.24
CA ILE A 207 -16.93 2.53 -20.66
C ILE A 207 -16.80 3.89 -21.38
N ASP A 208 -17.54 4.91 -20.98
CA ASP A 208 -17.50 6.25 -21.60
C ASP A 208 -16.24 7.07 -21.21
N TYR A 209 -15.38 6.54 -20.32
CA TYR A 209 -14.16 7.21 -19.84
C TYR A 209 -12.85 6.58 -20.37
N CYS A 210 -12.94 5.54 -21.22
CA CYS A 210 -11.82 4.89 -21.89
C CYS A 210 -11.70 5.35 -23.36
#